data_AF-A0A352RIV5-F1
#
_entry.id   AF-A0A352RIV5-F1
#
_cell.length_a   1.000
_cell.length_b   1.000
_cell.length_c   1.000
_cell.angle_alpha   90.00
_cell.angle_beta   90.00
_cell.angle_gamma   90.00
#
_symmetry.space_group_name_H-M   'P 1'
#
loop_
_entity.id
_entity.type
_entity.pdbx_description
1 polymer ?
#
loop_
_entity_poly.entity_id
_entity_poly.type
_entity_poly.pdbx_seq_one_letter_code
_entity_poly.pdbx_strand_id
1 'polypeptide(L)'
;PESWLVPKPLLTEALENLDHELFHILEEAADNIMFFHERQKTESQLDFSPDGTVLGWKVTPVDSVGIYIPGGRAAYPSTLLMNVIPAQVAGVPRIAMVSPPGPSGLPHQLVMASAALMGLEELYSVGGAQSIGALAYGTESIQQVVKITGPGNAYVAEAKRQVFGTVGIDSFAGPSEIMVVCDRDDIPVEYLVRDMLSQAEHDPDARAVLVTTSAKQAKDVSKRLKKLVPTLPRREIIEASFANRSAIIVAEDLEEIFEVINELAPEHLEVLTKQPFEDLHRIRNAGAIFLGPNSPEPVGDYFAGPNHTLPTSGSAKFSSPLGVQDFVKTSSVISYSPERLVRQGEKIIRFAEEEQLFAHAEAIKVRLKKQQAAKKL
;
A
#
# COMPACT_ATOMS: atom_id res chain seq x y z
N PRO A 1 -4.78 -28.54 14.08
CA PRO A 1 -3.38 -28.99 13.90
C PRO A 1 -2.64 -28.81 15.23
N GLU A 2 -1.52 -29.51 15.46
CA GLU A 2 -0.71 -29.33 16.68
C GLU A 2 -0.05 -27.94 16.76
N SER A 3 0.23 -27.32 15.61
CA SER A 3 0.66 -25.93 15.50
C SER A 3 0.15 -25.33 14.19
N TRP A 4 -0.14 -24.03 14.21
CA TRP A 4 -0.42 -23.24 13.01
C TRP A 4 0.85 -22.62 12.43
N LEU A 5 1.93 -22.52 13.22
CA LEU A 5 3.22 -22.00 12.79
C LEU A 5 3.92 -23.03 11.89
N VAL A 6 4.35 -22.60 10.71
CA VAL A 6 5.15 -23.41 9.80
C VAL A 6 6.51 -23.67 10.43
N PRO A 7 6.94 -24.94 10.58
CA PRO A 7 8.24 -25.26 11.13
C PRO A 7 9.39 -24.62 10.34
N LYS A 8 10.32 -23.98 11.04
CA LYS A 8 11.51 -23.34 10.43
C LYS A 8 12.28 -24.25 9.47
N PRO A 9 12.50 -25.55 9.74
CA PRO A 9 13.16 -26.44 8.78
C PRO A 9 12.45 -26.53 7.42
N LEU A 10 11.12 -26.42 7.37
CA LEU A 10 10.37 -26.43 6.11
C LEU A 10 10.52 -25.13 5.32
N LEU A 11 10.70 -24.00 6.01
CA LEU A 11 11.02 -22.72 5.34
C LEU A 11 12.42 -22.79 4.71
N THR A 12 13.39 -23.33 5.45
CA THR A 12 14.76 -23.54 4.95
C THR A 12 14.78 -24.52 3.77
N GLU A 13 14.11 -25.66 3.89
CA GLU A 13 14.00 -26.64 2.81
C GLU A 13 13.32 -26.05 1.55
N ALA A 14 12.30 -25.21 1.73
CA ALA A 14 11.65 -24.53 0.60
C ALA A 14 12.60 -23.58 -0.14
N LEU A 15 13.47 -22.87 0.60
CA LEU A 15 14.48 -21.99 0.02
C LEU A 15 15.61 -22.77 -0.65
N GLU A 16 16.10 -23.84 -0.03
CA GLU A 16 17.18 -24.68 -0.57
C GLU A 16 16.76 -25.42 -1.85
N ASN A 17 15.48 -25.77 -1.97
CA ASN A 17 14.91 -26.42 -3.16
C ASN A 17 14.41 -25.43 -4.22
N LEU A 18 14.54 -24.12 -3.99
CA LEU A 18 14.15 -23.12 -4.97
C LEU A 18 15.07 -23.22 -6.19
N ASP A 19 14.48 -23.15 -7.38
CA ASP A 19 15.27 -23.08 -8.60
C ASP A 19 16.24 -21.90 -8.53
N HIS A 20 17.49 -22.14 -8.94
CA HIS A 20 18.57 -21.17 -8.76
C HIS A 20 18.34 -19.91 -9.58
N GLU A 21 17.75 -20.00 -10.78
CA GLU A 21 17.40 -18.81 -11.57
C GLU A 21 16.30 -18.01 -10.87
N LEU A 22 15.26 -18.70 -10.37
CA LEU A 22 14.18 -18.06 -9.63
C LEU A 22 14.65 -17.41 -8.31
N PHE A 23 15.63 -18.01 -7.62
CA PHE A 23 16.26 -17.39 -6.44
C PHE A 23 16.83 -16.02 -6.78
N HIS A 24 17.66 -15.93 -7.83
CA HIS A 24 18.29 -14.66 -8.24
C HIS A 24 17.26 -13.63 -8.71
N ILE A 25 16.19 -14.07 -9.37
CA ILE A 25 15.08 -13.18 -9.76
C ILE A 25 14.39 -12.58 -8.53
N LEU A 26 14.11 -13.39 -7.49
CA LEU A 26 13.51 -12.90 -6.25
C LEU A 26 14.44 -11.99 -5.46
N GLU A 27 15.74 -12.31 -5.43
CA GLU A 27 16.77 -11.50 -4.78
C GLU A 27 16.87 -10.13 -5.44
N GLU A 28 16.97 -10.07 -6.78
CA GLU A 28 17.05 -8.81 -7.51
C GLU A 28 15.78 -7.96 -7.35
N ALA A 29 14.59 -8.58 -7.40
CA ALA A 29 13.33 -7.90 -7.10
C ALA A 29 13.33 -7.31 -5.68
N ALA A 30 13.76 -8.10 -4.69
CA ALA A 30 13.84 -7.65 -3.30
C ALA A 30 14.80 -6.47 -3.13
N ASP A 31 15.97 -6.50 -3.78
CA ASP A 31 16.94 -5.42 -3.76
C ASP A 31 16.39 -4.12 -4.36
N ASN A 32 15.68 -4.21 -5.50
CA ASN A 32 15.06 -3.04 -6.13
C ASN A 32 13.97 -2.42 -5.23
N ILE A 33 13.12 -3.25 -4.61
CA ILE A 33 12.07 -2.81 -3.67
C ILE A 33 12.69 -2.18 -2.43
N MET A 34 13.72 -2.82 -1.86
CA MET A 34 14.45 -2.32 -0.69
C MET A 34 15.08 -0.95 -0.99
N PHE A 35 15.78 -0.83 -2.12
CA PHE A 35 16.42 0.42 -2.56
C PHE A 35 15.42 1.57 -2.69
N PHE A 36 14.24 1.30 -3.27
CA PHE A 36 13.19 2.30 -3.39
C PHE A 36 12.65 2.75 -2.03
N HIS A 37 12.29 1.81 -1.16
CA HIS A 37 11.64 2.11 0.12
C HIS A 37 12.60 2.74 1.15
N GLU A 38 13.89 2.39 1.15
CA GLU A 38 14.90 3.04 2.00
C GLU A 38 14.92 4.57 1.82
N ARG A 39 14.66 5.05 0.59
CA ARG A 39 14.61 6.48 0.26
C ARG A 39 13.33 7.17 0.73
N GLN A 40 12.31 6.42 1.16
CA GLN A 40 11.05 6.96 1.66
C GLN A 40 11.02 7.16 3.18
N LYS A 41 12.11 6.79 3.88
CA LYS A 41 12.24 7.01 5.33
C LYS A 41 12.08 8.48 5.69
N THR A 42 11.32 8.74 6.75
CA THR A 42 11.21 10.07 7.36
C THR A 42 11.86 10.05 8.73
N GLU A 43 12.67 11.06 8.99
CA GLU A 43 13.40 11.20 10.24
C GLU A 43 12.57 11.92 11.31
N SER A 44 12.91 11.67 12.57
CA SER A 44 12.42 12.49 13.68
C SER A 44 13.02 13.89 13.59
N GLN A 45 12.21 14.92 13.82
CA GLN A 45 12.66 16.31 13.78
C GLN A 45 12.32 17.03 15.09
N LEU A 46 13.29 17.76 15.64
CA LEU A 46 13.13 18.61 16.81
C LEU A 46 13.66 20.01 16.51
N ASP A 47 12.81 21.01 16.70
CA ASP A 47 13.12 22.42 16.53
C ASP A 47 13.39 23.06 17.89
N PHE A 48 14.64 23.50 18.09
CA PHE A 48 15.10 24.12 19.34
C PHE A 48 15.04 25.64 19.21
N SER A 49 14.13 26.26 19.97
CA SER A 49 14.01 27.71 20.03
C SER A 49 15.08 28.34 20.95
N PRO A 50 15.52 29.58 20.69
CA PRO A 50 16.47 30.29 21.55
C PRO A 50 16.05 30.46 23.02
N ASP A 51 14.74 30.44 23.29
CA ASP A 51 14.20 30.53 24.65
C ASP A 51 14.13 29.18 25.37
N GLY A 52 14.73 28.12 24.81
CA GLY A 52 14.74 26.78 25.39
C GLY A 52 13.50 25.93 25.10
N THR A 53 12.52 26.45 24.35
CA THR A 53 11.36 25.66 23.90
C THR A 53 11.78 24.69 22.81
N VAL A 54 11.32 23.44 22.87
CA VAL A 54 11.52 22.41 21.84
C VAL A 54 10.18 21.93 21.33
N LEU A 55 9.97 22.00 20.02
CA LEU A 55 8.78 21.48 19.34
C LEU A 55 9.21 20.53 18.21
N GLY A 56 8.38 19.57 17.83
CA GLY A 56 8.68 18.73 16.68
C GLY A 56 7.89 17.43 16.70
N TRP A 57 8.41 16.40 16.05
CA TRP A 57 7.82 15.07 16.01
C TRP A 57 8.88 13.98 16.07
N LYS A 58 8.51 12.86 16.71
CA LYS A 58 9.29 11.64 16.75
C LYS A 58 8.62 10.58 15.89
N VAL A 59 9.36 10.03 14.94
CA VAL A 59 8.97 8.87 14.13
C VAL A 59 9.37 7.60 14.86
N THR A 60 8.49 6.59 14.92
CA THR A 60 8.78 5.30 15.55
C THR A 60 8.04 4.19 14.80
N PRO A 61 8.66 3.04 14.49
CA PRO A 61 7.95 1.91 13.90
C PRO A 61 6.79 1.42 14.78
N VAL A 62 5.83 0.74 14.17
CA VAL A 62 4.86 -0.06 14.91
C VAL A 62 5.54 -1.25 15.57
N ASP A 63 5.05 -1.69 16.73
CA ASP A 63 5.74 -2.73 17.52
C ASP A 63 5.56 -4.13 16.90
N SER A 64 4.53 -4.32 16.07
CA SER A 64 4.32 -5.56 15.32
C SER A 64 3.36 -5.35 14.16
N VAL A 65 3.53 -6.14 13.10
CA VAL A 65 2.59 -6.15 11.97
C VAL A 65 2.24 -7.58 11.56
N GLY A 66 0.97 -7.78 11.22
CA GLY A 66 0.45 -8.98 10.60
C GLY A 66 0.36 -8.77 9.09
N ILE A 67 0.92 -9.67 8.29
CA ILE A 67 0.87 -9.57 6.82
C ILE A 67 0.09 -10.74 6.27
N TYR A 68 -1.04 -10.43 5.61
CA TYR A 68 -1.83 -11.43 4.91
C TYR A 68 -1.27 -11.65 3.50
N ILE A 69 -0.86 -12.88 3.20
CA ILE A 69 -0.41 -13.28 1.88
C ILE A 69 -1.49 -14.16 1.23
N PRO A 70 -2.15 -13.70 0.15
CA PRO A 70 -3.14 -14.49 -0.56
C PRO A 70 -2.60 -15.87 -1.01
N GLY A 71 -3.51 -16.80 -1.24
CA GLY A 71 -3.18 -18.11 -1.79
C GLY A 71 -4.43 -18.81 -2.31
N GLY A 72 -4.28 -20.09 -2.70
CA GLY A 72 -5.34 -20.90 -3.29
C GLY A 72 -5.23 -20.97 -4.81
N ARG A 73 -5.67 -19.94 -5.54
CA ARG A 73 -5.69 -19.95 -7.03
C ARG A 73 -4.31 -19.81 -7.66
N ALA A 74 -3.39 -19.10 -7.00
CA ALA A 74 -2.00 -18.91 -7.41
C ALA A 74 -1.12 -18.67 -6.19
N ALA A 75 0.20 -18.60 -6.41
CA ALA A 75 1.19 -18.20 -5.42
C ALA A 75 1.65 -16.76 -5.69
N TYR A 76 1.79 -15.96 -4.63
CA TYR A 76 2.07 -14.52 -4.73
C TYR A 76 3.35 -14.15 -3.98
N PRO A 77 4.55 -14.57 -4.45
CA PRO A 77 5.81 -14.19 -3.82
C PRO A 77 6.07 -12.68 -3.92
N SER A 78 5.66 -12.03 -5.01
CA SER A 78 5.77 -10.57 -5.16
C SER A 78 4.99 -9.81 -4.10
N THR A 79 3.75 -10.20 -3.79
CA THR A 79 2.96 -9.58 -2.71
C THR A 79 3.61 -9.74 -1.35
N LEU A 80 4.31 -10.85 -1.11
CA LEU A 80 5.12 -11.01 0.10
C LEU A 80 6.24 -9.98 0.15
N LEU A 81 7.06 -9.89 -0.91
CA LEU A 81 8.15 -8.91 -0.96
C LEU A 81 7.64 -7.47 -0.76
N MET A 82 6.57 -7.11 -1.49
CA MET A 82 5.97 -5.77 -1.45
C MET A 82 5.36 -5.41 -0.09
N ASN A 83 4.92 -6.37 0.72
CA ASN A 83 4.41 -6.07 2.07
C ASN A 83 5.49 -6.16 3.16
N VAL A 84 6.43 -7.09 3.03
CA VAL A 84 7.46 -7.36 4.03
C VAL A 84 8.55 -6.30 4.01
N ILE A 85 9.05 -5.95 2.82
CA ILE A 85 10.21 -5.07 2.69
C ILE A 85 9.95 -3.69 3.30
N PRO A 86 8.83 -2.98 3.04
CA PRO A 86 8.59 -1.68 3.67
C PRO A 86 8.49 -1.76 5.20
N ALA A 87 7.98 -2.88 5.74
CA ALA A 87 7.95 -3.11 7.19
C ALA A 87 9.35 -3.30 7.78
N GLN A 88 10.21 -4.06 7.09
CA GLN A 88 11.62 -4.23 7.49
C GLN A 88 12.40 -2.91 7.39
N VAL A 89 12.22 -2.17 6.30
CA VAL A 89 12.81 -0.84 6.10
C VAL A 89 12.38 0.10 7.24
N ALA A 90 11.10 0.11 7.61
CA ALA A 90 10.61 0.91 8.74
C ALA A 90 11.21 0.50 10.10
N GLY A 91 11.78 -0.71 10.21
CA GLY A 91 12.34 -1.25 11.44
C GLY A 91 11.30 -1.88 12.35
N VAL A 92 10.22 -2.45 11.79
CA VAL A 92 9.21 -3.17 12.58
C VAL A 92 9.86 -4.41 13.21
N PRO A 93 9.87 -4.54 14.54
CA PRO A 93 10.65 -5.58 15.21
C PRO A 93 10.02 -6.98 15.15
N ARG A 94 8.71 -7.07 14.87
CA ARG A 94 7.99 -8.35 14.72
C ARG A 94 7.06 -8.32 13.51
N ILE A 95 7.29 -9.22 12.56
CA ILE A 95 6.46 -9.40 11.36
C ILE A 95 5.89 -10.82 11.39
N ALA A 96 4.57 -10.94 11.52
CA ALA A 96 3.84 -12.20 11.51
C ALA A 96 3.08 -12.35 10.20
N MET A 97 3.35 -13.39 9.42
CA MET A 97 2.67 -13.65 8.16
C MET A 97 1.60 -14.72 8.32
N VAL A 98 0.50 -14.57 7.59
CA VAL A 98 -0.54 -15.59 7.47
C VAL A 98 -0.76 -15.89 5.99
N SER A 99 -0.82 -17.17 5.63
CA SER A 99 -1.13 -17.60 4.27
C SER A 99 -1.99 -18.86 4.30
N PRO A 100 -3.03 -18.95 3.46
CA PRO A 100 -3.93 -20.10 3.48
C PRO A 100 -3.17 -21.40 3.13
N PRO A 101 -3.45 -22.51 3.85
CA PRO A 101 -2.88 -23.81 3.52
C PRO A 101 -3.36 -24.31 2.15
N GLY A 102 -2.47 -24.95 1.42
CA GLY A 102 -2.81 -25.83 0.30
C GLY A 102 -3.23 -27.24 0.77
N PRO A 103 -3.37 -28.21 -0.15
CA PRO A 103 -3.75 -29.58 0.18
C PRO A 103 -2.82 -30.29 1.17
N SER A 104 -1.55 -29.86 1.26
CA SER A 104 -0.57 -30.36 2.23
C SER A 104 -0.78 -29.86 3.66
N GLY A 105 -1.69 -28.90 3.87
CA GLY A 105 -1.85 -28.21 5.15
C GLY A 105 -0.83 -27.09 5.39
N LEU A 106 0.00 -26.76 4.39
CA LEU A 106 1.03 -25.72 4.44
C LEU A 106 0.81 -24.67 3.35
N PRO A 107 1.34 -23.45 3.50
CA PRO A 107 1.40 -22.48 2.41
C PRO A 107 2.18 -23.02 1.20
N HIS A 108 2.05 -22.33 0.06
CA HIS A 108 2.76 -22.71 -1.16
C HIS A 108 4.29 -22.66 -0.96
N GLN A 109 5.03 -23.57 -1.60
CA GLN A 109 6.50 -23.66 -1.50
C GLN A 109 7.19 -22.32 -1.82
N LEU A 110 6.79 -21.64 -2.89
CA LEU A 110 7.32 -20.31 -3.22
C LEU A 110 7.08 -19.24 -2.14
N VAL A 111 5.95 -19.30 -1.41
CA VAL A 111 5.69 -18.36 -0.30
C VAL A 111 6.60 -18.68 0.88
N MET A 112 6.79 -19.95 1.19
CA MET A 112 7.71 -20.41 2.25
C MET A 112 9.17 -20.06 1.92
N ALA A 113 9.61 -20.27 0.68
CA ALA A 113 10.93 -19.91 0.19
C ALA A 113 11.15 -18.38 0.26
N SER A 114 10.17 -17.59 -0.19
CA SER A 114 10.25 -16.12 -0.15
C SER A 114 10.28 -15.59 1.30
N ALA A 115 9.51 -16.20 2.21
CA ALA A 115 9.57 -15.90 3.63
C ALA A 115 10.96 -16.15 4.22
N ALA A 116 11.56 -17.31 3.90
CA ALA A 116 12.91 -17.65 4.32
C ALA A 116 13.97 -16.71 3.73
N LEU A 117 13.86 -16.36 2.44
CA LEU A 117 14.74 -15.40 1.76
C LEU A 117 14.75 -14.05 2.49
N MET A 118 13.56 -13.57 2.90
CA MET A 118 13.40 -12.33 3.66
C MET A 118 13.77 -12.46 5.14
N GLY A 119 14.24 -13.62 5.60
CA GLY A 119 14.64 -13.85 6.99
C GLY A 119 13.48 -13.89 7.99
N LEU A 120 12.26 -14.22 7.53
CA LEU A 120 11.07 -14.28 8.38
C LEU A 120 10.81 -15.69 8.92
N GLU A 121 10.46 -15.76 10.21
CA GLU A 121 10.24 -17.03 10.91
C GLU A 121 8.78 -17.27 11.31
N GLU A 122 7.99 -16.19 11.47
CA GLU A 122 6.59 -16.28 11.86
C GLU A 122 5.68 -16.38 10.61
N LEU A 123 5.59 -17.56 10.00
CA LEU A 123 4.61 -17.86 8.96
C LEU A 123 3.55 -18.84 9.49
N TYR A 124 2.29 -18.43 9.51
CA TYR A 124 1.19 -19.25 9.98
C TYR A 124 0.33 -19.78 8.82
N SER A 125 0.05 -21.07 8.84
CA SER A 125 -0.76 -21.80 7.86
C SER A 125 -2.26 -21.59 8.12
N VAL A 126 -2.73 -20.36 7.90
CA VAL A 126 -4.12 -19.92 8.09
C VAL A 126 -4.42 -18.76 7.14
N GLY A 127 -5.64 -18.69 6.60
CA GLY A 127 -6.06 -17.60 5.70
C GLY A 127 -7.51 -17.17 5.94
N GLY A 128 -8.05 -16.35 5.05
CA GLY A 128 -9.43 -15.86 5.14
C GLY A 128 -9.69 -14.89 6.30
N ALA A 129 -10.97 -14.65 6.60
CA ALA A 129 -11.38 -13.74 7.67
C ALA A 129 -10.86 -14.17 9.06
N GLN A 130 -10.76 -15.48 9.30
CA GLN A 130 -10.29 -16.04 10.56
C GLN A 130 -8.82 -15.73 10.86
N SER A 131 -7.96 -15.63 9.83
CA SER A 131 -6.56 -15.23 10.06
C SER A 131 -6.45 -13.76 10.46
N ILE A 132 -7.30 -12.90 9.90
CA ILE A 132 -7.41 -11.50 10.29
C ILE A 132 -7.88 -11.38 11.74
N GLY A 133 -8.90 -12.14 12.14
CA GLY A 133 -9.34 -12.20 13.54
C GLY A 133 -8.24 -12.69 14.48
N ALA A 134 -7.51 -13.75 14.10
CA ALA A 134 -6.42 -14.29 14.92
C ALA A 134 -5.26 -13.28 15.10
N LEU A 135 -4.90 -12.54 14.04
CA LEU A 135 -3.93 -11.46 14.12
C LEU A 135 -4.43 -10.27 14.96
N ALA A 136 -5.71 -9.91 14.82
CA ALA A 136 -6.27 -8.73 15.48
C ALA A 136 -6.54 -8.94 16.98
N TYR A 137 -6.91 -10.13 17.40
CA TYR A 137 -7.33 -10.43 18.78
C TYR A 137 -6.39 -11.38 19.52
N GLY A 138 -5.47 -12.03 18.80
CA GLY A 138 -4.62 -13.07 19.36
C GLY A 138 -5.35 -14.41 19.57
N THR A 139 -4.57 -15.47 19.68
CA THR A 139 -4.97 -16.84 20.04
C THR A 139 -3.86 -17.47 20.88
N GLU A 140 -4.03 -18.71 21.31
CA GLU A 140 -2.98 -19.49 22.00
C GLU A 140 -1.72 -19.69 21.14
N SER A 141 -1.83 -19.61 19.80
CA SER A 141 -0.70 -19.83 18.87
C SER A 141 -0.24 -18.59 18.12
N ILE A 142 -1.13 -17.62 17.89
CA ILE A 142 -0.87 -16.41 17.12
C ILE A 142 -0.99 -15.23 18.07
N GLN A 143 0.12 -14.59 18.41
CA GLN A 143 0.10 -13.40 19.25
C GLN A 143 -0.46 -12.21 18.46
N GLN A 144 -1.31 -11.42 19.11
CA GLN A 144 -1.91 -10.22 18.54
C GLN A 144 -0.83 -9.28 17.94
N VAL A 145 -1.18 -8.63 16.83
CA VAL A 145 -0.37 -7.57 16.20
C VAL A 145 -1.07 -6.22 16.32
N VAL A 146 -0.35 -5.11 16.12
CA VAL A 146 -0.94 -3.76 16.20
C VAL A 146 -1.40 -3.18 14.86
N LYS A 147 -0.93 -3.75 13.74
CA LYS A 147 -1.37 -3.38 12.38
C LYS A 147 -1.47 -4.65 11.52
N ILE A 148 -2.39 -4.66 10.54
CA ILE A 148 -2.52 -5.73 9.55
C ILE A 148 -2.46 -5.14 8.14
N THR A 149 -1.62 -5.70 7.26
CA THR A 149 -1.54 -5.32 5.85
C THR A 149 -1.72 -6.52 4.93
N GLY A 150 -1.80 -6.24 3.63
CA GLY A 150 -1.88 -7.24 2.58
C GLY A 150 -3.27 -7.30 1.96
N PRO A 151 -3.37 -7.39 0.63
CA PRO A 151 -4.63 -7.50 -0.08
C PRO A 151 -5.26 -8.88 0.16
N GLY A 152 -6.57 -9.00 -0.04
CA GLY A 152 -7.25 -10.28 0.05
C GLY A 152 -8.62 -10.23 -0.61
N ASN A 153 -9.30 -11.38 -0.64
CA ASN A 153 -10.66 -11.44 -1.18
C ASN A 153 -11.66 -10.64 -0.32
N ALA A 154 -12.91 -10.58 -0.76
CA ALA A 154 -13.98 -9.84 -0.08
C ALA A 154 -14.12 -10.19 1.43
N TYR A 155 -13.88 -11.44 1.83
CA TYR A 155 -13.94 -11.84 3.24
C TYR A 155 -12.78 -11.26 4.06
N VAL A 156 -11.58 -11.24 3.49
CA VAL A 156 -10.39 -10.62 4.13
C VAL A 156 -10.57 -9.12 4.23
N ALA A 157 -11.03 -8.48 3.15
CA ALA A 157 -11.31 -7.04 3.12
C ALA A 157 -12.36 -6.65 4.18
N GLU A 158 -13.48 -7.38 4.26
CA GLU A 158 -14.52 -7.14 5.26
C GLU A 158 -14.03 -7.43 6.69
N ALA A 159 -13.23 -8.49 6.89
CA ALA A 159 -12.64 -8.77 8.20
C ALA A 159 -11.71 -7.63 8.65
N LYS A 160 -10.83 -7.13 7.76
CA LYS A 160 -9.97 -5.96 8.02
C LYS A 160 -10.80 -4.74 8.40
N ARG A 161 -11.93 -4.53 7.72
CA ARG A 161 -12.89 -3.45 8.04
C ARG A 161 -13.50 -3.57 9.42
N GLN A 162 -13.86 -4.78 9.84
CA GLN A 162 -14.46 -4.99 11.17
C GLN A 162 -13.46 -4.83 12.31
N VAL A 163 -12.19 -5.20 12.10
CA VAL A 163 -11.14 -5.10 13.14
C VAL A 163 -10.45 -3.73 13.20
N PHE A 164 -10.68 -2.86 12.22
CA PHE A 164 -10.12 -1.52 12.20
C PHE A 164 -10.52 -0.73 13.44
N GLY A 165 -9.54 -0.14 14.12
CA GLY A 165 -9.70 0.55 15.40
C GLY A 165 -9.28 -0.29 16.60
N THR A 166 -9.35 -1.62 16.51
CA THR A 166 -8.61 -2.53 17.42
C THR A 166 -7.16 -2.65 16.96
N VAL A 167 -6.95 -2.80 15.65
CA VAL A 167 -5.66 -2.75 14.99
C VAL A 167 -5.68 -1.74 13.85
N GLY A 168 -4.51 -1.23 13.47
CA GLY A 168 -4.38 -0.50 12.21
C GLY A 168 -4.57 -1.43 11.01
N ILE A 169 -5.00 -0.86 9.89
CA ILE A 169 -4.95 -1.53 8.59
C ILE A 169 -4.24 -0.62 7.57
N ASP A 170 -3.76 -1.18 6.48
CA ASP A 170 -3.28 -0.46 5.29
C ASP A 170 -4.43 0.23 4.54
N SER A 171 -5.36 -0.53 3.99
CA SER A 171 -6.46 -0.02 3.16
C SER A 171 -7.64 -0.98 3.09
N PHE A 172 -8.77 -0.47 2.62
CA PHE A 172 -9.91 -1.28 2.21
C PHE A 172 -9.74 -1.65 0.73
N ALA A 173 -9.28 -2.88 0.47
CA ALA A 173 -9.12 -3.35 -0.89
C ALA A 173 -10.48 -3.46 -1.59
N GLY A 174 -10.61 -2.78 -2.73
CA GLY A 174 -11.64 -3.01 -3.73
C GLY A 174 -11.09 -3.83 -4.91
N PRO A 175 -11.89 -4.03 -5.98
CA PRO A 175 -11.40 -4.66 -7.19
C PRO A 175 -10.27 -3.85 -7.84
N SER A 176 -9.30 -4.56 -8.40
CA SER A 176 -8.13 -3.96 -9.03
C SER A 176 -8.45 -3.36 -10.40
N GLU A 177 -7.73 -2.30 -10.78
CA GLU A 177 -7.99 -1.54 -12.00
C GLU A 177 -6.74 -0.98 -12.69
N ILE A 178 -6.78 -0.99 -14.03
CA ILE A 178 -5.82 -0.30 -14.88
C ILE A 178 -6.53 0.74 -15.75
N MET A 179 -5.89 1.89 -15.91
CA MET A 179 -6.22 2.87 -16.93
C MET A 179 -5.01 3.10 -17.83
N VAL A 180 -5.18 2.82 -19.11
CA VAL A 180 -4.19 3.15 -20.15
C VAL A 180 -4.67 4.39 -20.88
N VAL A 181 -3.83 5.43 -20.96
CA VAL A 181 -4.15 6.65 -21.69
C VAL A 181 -3.19 6.88 -22.86
N CYS A 182 -3.71 7.33 -24.00
CA CYS A 182 -2.93 7.45 -25.23
C CYS A 182 -3.42 8.59 -26.13
N ASP A 183 -2.56 9.57 -26.46
CA ASP A 183 -2.83 10.62 -27.46
C ASP A 183 -2.03 10.43 -28.78
N ARG A 184 -1.51 9.21 -28.96
CA ARG A 184 -0.51 8.86 -29.95
C ARG A 184 -1.01 7.76 -30.89
N ASP A 185 -1.01 8.06 -32.19
CA ASP A 185 -1.34 7.06 -33.20
C ASP A 185 -0.17 6.10 -33.52
N ASP A 186 1.07 6.42 -33.10
CA ASP A 186 2.25 5.57 -33.34
C ASP A 186 2.40 4.42 -32.35
N ILE A 187 1.65 4.43 -31.24
CA ILE A 187 1.67 3.35 -30.25
C ILE A 187 1.06 2.08 -30.87
N PRO A 188 1.78 0.94 -30.85
CA PRO A 188 1.24 -0.32 -31.34
C PRO A 188 -0.03 -0.71 -30.59
N VAL A 189 -1.10 -1.02 -31.34
CA VAL A 189 -2.38 -1.49 -30.78
C VAL A 189 -2.19 -2.70 -29.86
N GLU A 190 -1.20 -3.55 -30.15
CA GLU A 190 -0.93 -4.74 -29.32
C GLU A 190 -0.47 -4.36 -27.91
N TYR A 191 0.20 -3.22 -27.68
CA TYR A 191 0.61 -2.81 -26.33
C TYR A 191 -0.63 -2.52 -25.49
N LEU A 192 -1.47 -1.57 -25.95
CA LEU A 192 -2.75 -1.24 -25.31
C LEU A 192 -3.62 -2.47 -25.04
N VAL A 193 -3.67 -3.41 -25.99
CA VAL A 193 -4.43 -4.65 -25.84
C VAL A 193 -3.85 -5.55 -24.74
N ARG A 194 -2.52 -5.68 -24.66
CA ARG A 194 -1.86 -6.54 -23.69
C ARG A 194 -1.93 -5.96 -22.28
N ASP A 195 -1.80 -4.65 -22.14
CA ASP A 195 -1.90 -3.95 -20.85
C ASP A 195 -3.35 -3.97 -20.34
N MET A 196 -4.36 -3.82 -21.22
CA MET A 196 -5.76 -4.05 -20.81
C MET A 196 -6.03 -5.50 -20.40
N LEU A 197 -5.39 -6.47 -21.05
CA LEU A 197 -5.58 -7.89 -20.76
C LEU A 197 -4.85 -8.35 -19.50
N SER A 198 -3.66 -7.78 -19.19
CA SER A 198 -2.91 -8.11 -17.97
C SER A 198 -3.76 -7.89 -16.75
N GLN A 199 -4.43 -6.75 -16.65
CA GLN A 199 -5.35 -6.46 -15.55
C GLN A 199 -6.61 -7.33 -15.59
N ALA A 200 -7.26 -7.44 -16.75
CA ALA A 200 -8.57 -8.10 -16.86
C ALA A 200 -8.51 -9.61 -16.58
N GLU A 201 -7.34 -10.24 -16.67
CA GLU A 201 -7.21 -11.65 -16.31
C GLU A 201 -7.15 -11.88 -14.80
N HIS A 202 -6.90 -10.88 -13.95
CA HIS A 202 -6.77 -11.10 -12.49
C HIS A 202 -8.05 -11.64 -11.86
N ASP A 203 -9.19 -10.95 -12.06
CA ASP A 203 -10.45 -11.22 -11.39
C ASP A 203 -11.67 -10.80 -12.25
N PRO A 204 -12.83 -11.48 -12.17
CA PRO A 204 -14.04 -11.07 -12.91
C PRO A 204 -14.55 -9.66 -12.60
N ASP A 205 -14.21 -9.12 -11.41
CA ASP A 205 -14.50 -7.74 -11.02
C ASP A 205 -13.36 -6.76 -11.31
N ALA A 206 -12.25 -7.21 -11.90
CA ALA A 206 -11.18 -6.31 -12.33
C ALA A 206 -11.69 -5.35 -13.42
N ARG A 207 -11.05 -4.19 -13.53
CA ARG A 207 -11.44 -3.13 -14.47
C ARG A 207 -10.27 -2.71 -15.35
N ALA A 208 -10.46 -2.75 -16.67
CA ALA A 208 -9.49 -2.21 -17.63
C ALA A 208 -10.11 -1.08 -18.45
N VAL A 209 -9.51 0.11 -18.42
CA VAL A 209 -9.99 1.28 -19.15
C VAL A 209 -8.92 1.76 -20.12
N LEU A 210 -9.27 1.93 -21.39
CA LEU A 210 -8.46 2.68 -22.35
C LEU A 210 -9.11 4.04 -22.57
N VAL A 211 -8.34 5.13 -22.42
CA VAL A 211 -8.76 6.48 -22.82
C VAL A 211 -7.85 6.95 -23.95
N THR A 212 -8.42 7.27 -25.11
CA THR A 212 -7.64 7.70 -26.28
C THR A 212 -8.28 8.87 -26.99
N THR A 213 -7.49 9.75 -27.59
CA THR A 213 -8.02 10.80 -28.49
C THR A 213 -8.32 10.28 -29.90
N SER A 214 -7.97 9.02 -30.21
CA SER A 214 -8.07 8.44 -31.54
C SER A 214 -9.22 7.44 -31.64
N ALA A 215 -10.33 7.85 -32.27
CA ALA A 215 -11.46 6.98 -32.56
C ALA A 215 -11.09 5.76 -33.43
N LYS A 216 -10.02 5.89 -34.24
CA LYS A 216 -9.47 4.78 -35.01
C LYS A 216 -8.76 3.78 -34.09
N GLN A 217 -7.87 4.24 -33.22
CA GLN A 217 -7.17 3.39 -32.24
C GLN A 217 -8.15 2.63 -31.35
N ALA A 218 -9.19 3.31 -30.84
CA ALA A 218 -10.26 2.68 -30.06
C ALA A 218 -10.94 1.52 -30.80
N LYS A 219 -11.27 1.70 -32.09
CA LYS A 219 -11.87 0.66 -32.93
C LYS A 219 -10.90 -0.50 -33.18
N ASP A 220 -9.64 -0.21 -33.44
CA ASP A 220 -8.62 -1.22 -33.70
C ASP A 220 -8.34 -2.07 -32.46
N VAL A 221 -8.23 -1.45 -31.28
CA VAL A 221 -8.13 -2.14 -29.97
C VAL A 221 -9.36 -3.02 -29.74
N SER A 222 -10.57 -2.48 -29.88
CA SER A 222 -11.82 -3.25 -29.70
C SER A 222 -11.88 -4.47 -30.63
N LYS A 223 -11.53 -4.31 -31.91
CA LYS A 223 -11.49 -5.40 -32.87
C LYS A 223 -10.44 -6.44 -32.50
N ARG A 224 -9.27 -6.01 -32.04
CA ARG A 224 -8.18 -6.91 -31.64
C ARG A 224 -8.55 -7.71 -30.40
N LEU A 225 -9.12 -7.08 -29.37
CA LEU A 225 -9.63 -7.75 -28.16
C LEU A 225 -10.67 -8.82 -28.52
N LYS A 226 -11.69 -8.48 -29.33
CA LYS A 226 -12.72 -9.44 -29.78
C LYS A 226 -12.14 -10.67 -30.50
N LYS A 227 -11.03 -10.51 -31.20
CA LYS A 227 -10.35 -11.62 -31.89
C LYS A 227 -9.48 -12.45 -30.93
N LEU A 228 -8.82 -11.80 -29.97
CA LEU A 228 -7.80 -12.42 -29.13
C LEU A 228 -8.40 -13.13 -27.91
N VAL A 229 -9.34 -12.51 -27.21
CA VAL A 229 -9.93 -13.02 -25.96
C VAL A 229 -10.42 -14.47 -26.06
N PRO A 230 -11.12 -14.91 -27.13
CA PRO A 230 -11.59 -16.29 -27.23
C PRO A 230 -10.48 -17.35 -27.25
N THR A 231 -9.24 -16.96 -27.55
CA THR A 231 -8.06 -17.84 -27.62
C THR A 231 -7.26 -17.91 -26.31
N LEU A 232 -7.58 -17.06 -25.33
CA LEU A 232 -6.79 -16.95 -24.10
C LEU A 232 -7.23 -18.01 -23.06
N PRO A 233 -6.29 -18.54 -22.26
CA PRO A 233 -6.60 -19.55 -21.24
C PRO A 233 -7.63 -19.11 -20.20
N ARG A 234 -7.62 -17.83 -19.82
CA ARG A 234 -8.52 -17.25 -18.78
C ARG A 234 -9.70 -16.47 -19.38
N ARG A 235 -10.16 -16.82 -20.58
CA ARG A 235 -11.18 -16.07 -21.33
C ARG A 235 -12.46 -15.74 -20.54
N GLU A 236 -12.97 -16.66 -19.72
CA GLU A 236 -14.23 -16.46 -18.99
C GLU A 236 -14.10 -15.33 -17.94
N ILE A 237 -12.93 -15.22 -17.30
CA ILE A 237 -12.62 -14.15 -16.35
C ILE A 237 -12.52 -12.82 -17.09
N ILE A 238 -11.76 -12.80 -18.18
CA ILE A 238 -11.53 -11.61 -19.01
C ILE A 238 -12.84 -11.09 -19.60
N GLU A 239 -13.69 -11.98 -20.13
CA GLU A 239 -15.00 -11.62 -20.68
C GLU A 239 -15.91 -11.00 -19.62
N ALA A 240 -15.90 -11.52 -18.39
CA ALA A 240 -16.68 -10.96 -17.28
C ALA A 240 -16.18 -9.57 -16.86
N SER A 241 -14.86 -9.40 -16.70
CA SER A 241 -14.23 -8.10 -16.41
C SER A 241 -14.58 -7.06 -17.49
N PHE A 242 -14.52 -7.47 -18.76
CA PHE A 242 -14.85 -6.58 -19.88
C PHE A 242 -16.32 -6.21 -19.97
N ALA A 243 -17.23 -7.13 -19.71
CA ALA A 243 -18.66 -6.88 -19.78
C ALA A 243 -19.17 -5.93 -18.69
N ASN A 244 -18.59 -6.01 -17.49
CA ASN A 244 -19.18 -5.39 -16.30
C ASN A 244 -18.56 -4.04 -15.92
N ARG A 245 -17.24 -3.86 -16.09
CA ARG A 245 -16.51 -2.74 -15.47
C ARG A 245 -15.51 -2.03 -16.37
N SER A 246 -15.20 -2.59 -17.54
CA SER A 246 -14.17 -2.08 -18.44
C SER A 246 -14.75 -1.21 -19.56
N ALA A 247 -13.93 -0.32 -20.12
CA ALA A 247 -14.39 0.60 -21.16
C ALA A 247 -13.26 1.02 -22.10
N ILE A 248 -13.61 1.40 -23.33
CA ILE A 248 -12.76 2.19 -24.22
C ILE A 248 -13.46 3.54 -24.40
N ILE A 249 -12.81 4.59 -23.94
CA ILE A 249 -13.29 5.97 -23.95
C ILE A 249 -12.53 6.72 -25.03
N VAL A 250 -13.26 7.40 -25.92
CA VAL A 250 -12.67 8.31 -26.89
C VAL A 250 -12.85 9.72 -26.36
N ALA A 251 -11.75 10.34 -25.96
CA ALA A 251 -11.70 11.73 -25.52
C ALA A 251 -11.57 12.68 -26.73
N GLU A 252 -12.07 13.90 -26.61
CA GLU A 252 -11.96 14.96 -27.60
C GLU A 252 -10.51 15.44 -27.74
N ASP A 253 -9.82 15.59 -26.61
CA ASP A 253 -8.44 16.03 -26.55
C ASP A 253 -7.70 15.51 -25.31
N LEU A 254 -6.46 15.99 -25.16
CA LEU A 254 -5.60 15.60 -24.06
C LEU A 254 -6.06 16.17 -22.71
N GLU A 255 -6.77 17.30 -22.66
CA GLU A 255 -7.30 17.84 -21.41
C GLU A 255 -8.41 16.94 -20.85
N GLU A 256 -9.34 16.51 -21.69
CA GLU A 256 -10.39 15.58 -21.28
C GLU A 256 -9.81 14.25 -20.77
N ILE A 257 -8.70 13.76 -21.35
CA ILE A 257 -7.98 12.60 -20.79
C ILE A 257 -7.62 12.83 -19.31
N PHE A 258 -7.04 13.98 -18.96
CA PHE A 258 -6.67 14.27 -17.58
C PHE A 258 -7.87 14.54 -16.67
N GLU A 259 -8.98 15.06 -17.19
CA GLU A 259 -10.23 15.13 -16.44
C GLU A 259 -10.71 13.72 -16.06
N VAL A 260 -10.71 12.79 -17.02
CA VAL A 260 -11.10 11.38 -16.80
C VAL A 260 -10.17 10.69 -15.81
N ILE A 261 -8.84 10.85 -15.95
CA ILE A 261 -7.85 10.30 -15.02
C ILE A 261 -8.16 10.76 -13.59
N ASN A 262 -8.29 12.07 -13.40
CA ASN A 262 -8.44 12.65 -12.07
C ASN A 262 -9.80 12.35 -11.44
N GLU A 263 -10.85 12.21 -12.26
CA GLU A 263 -12.17 11.84 -11.78
C GLU A 263 -12.25 10.36 -11.38
N LEU A 264 -11.66 9.46 -12.17
CA LEU A 264 -11.69 8.03 -11.87
C LEU A 264 -10.65 7.61 -10.82
N ALA A 265 -9.52 8.30 -10.74
CA ALA A 265 -8.44 8.05 -9.78
C ALA A 265 -7.99 6.58 -9.75
N PRO A 266 -7.47 6.05 -10.88
CA PRO A 266 -7.18 4.64 -11.05
C PRO A 266 -6.08 4.13 -10.11
N GLU A 267 -6.12 2.84 -9.80
CA GLU A 267 -5.05 2.11 -9.11
C GLU A 267 -3.75 2.16 -9.93
N HIS A 268 -3.77 1.65 -11.16
CA HIS A 268 -2.65 1.73 -12.11
C HIS A 268 -2.98 2.69 -13.26
N LEU A 269 -2.08 3.63 -13.56
CA LEU A 269 -2.20 4.58 -14.67
C LEU A 269 -1.00 4.48 -15.61
N GLU A 270 -1.21 3.99 -16.83
CA GLU A 270 -0.22 4.03 -17.90
C GLU A 270 -0.43 5.26 -18.79
N VAL A 271 0.61 6.09 -18.89
CA VAL A 271 0.60 7.36 -19.63
C VAL A 271 1.43 7.22 -20.90
N LEU A 272 0.75 6.92 -22.00
CA LEU A 272 1.34 6.76 -23.34
C LEU A 272 1.13 8.03 -24.18
N THR A 273 1.35 9.19 -23.57
CA THR A 273 1.25 10.48 -24.25
C THR A 273 2.53 10.84 -24.99
N LYS A 274 2.49 11.89 -25.82
CA LYS A 274 3.69 12.39 -26.52
C LYS A 274 4.79 12.85 -25.58
N GLN A 275 4.43 13.47 -24.45
CA GLN A 275 5.36 14.07 -23.49
C GLN A 275 5.00 13.69 -22.04
N PRO A 276 5.10 12.39 -21.67
CA PRO A 276 4.52 11.87 -20.44
C PRO A 276 5.13 12.48 -19.16
N PHE A 277 6.40 12.92 -19.21
CA PHE A 277 7.03 13.63 -18.09
C PHE A 277 6.53 15.06 -17.92
N GLU A 278 6.22 15.76 -19.02
CA GLU A 278 5.64 17.11 -18.94
C GLU A 278 4.21 17.05 -18.42
N ASP A 279 3.47 15.99 -18.76
CA ASP A 279 2.09 15.79 -18.35
C ASP A 279 1.91 15.43 -16.87
N LEU A 280 2.96 14.98 -16.18
CA LEU A 280 2.87 14.44 -14.81
C LEU A 280 2.20 15.40 -13.82
N HIS A 281 2.45 16.71 -13.93
CA HIS A 281 1.86 17.73 -13.04
C HIS A 281 0.33 17.85 -13.15
N ARG A 282 -0.27 17.32 -14.23
CA ARG A 282 -1.72 17.36 -14.48
C ARG A 282 -2.44 16.17 -13.84
N ILE A 283 -1.69 15.13 -13.48
CA ILE A 283 -2.20 13.94 -12.79
C ILE A 283 -2.19 14.21 -11.29
N ARG A 284 -3.38 14.41 -10.72
CA ARG A 284 -3.60 14.64 -9.29
C ARG A 284 -3.88 13.34 -8.54
N ASN A 285 -4.60 12.41 -9.17
CA ASN A 285 -5.09 11.20 -8.52
C ASN A 285 -4.74 9.95 -9.35
N ALA A 286 -3.81 9.14 -8.84
CA ALA A 286 -3.49 7.80 -9.35
C ALA A 286 -2.71 7.04 -8.26
N GLY A 287 -2.87 5.71 -8.16
CA GLY A 287 -2.09 4.89 -7.24
C GLY A 287 -0.63 4.80 -7.68
N ALA A 288 -0.41 4.20 -8.86
CA ALA A 288 0.88 4.14 -9.54
C ALA A 288 0.80 4.75 -10.93
N ILE A 289 1.82 5.53 -11.31
CA ILE A 289 1.90 6.20 -12.62
C ILE A 289 3.08 5.62 -13.39
N PHE A 290 2.78 5.06 -14.55
CA PHE A 290 3.74 4.46 -15.46
C PHE A 290 3.89 5.34 -16.70
N LEU A 291 5.11 5.78 -17.02
CA LEU A 291 5.34 6.80 -18.04
C LEU A 291 6.02 6.21 -19.28
N GLY A 292 5.31 6.23 -20.40
CA GLY A 292 5.83 5.82 -21.71
C GLY A 292 5.76 4.32 -22.02
N PRO A 293 6.10 3.94 -23.27
CA PRO A 293 5.76 2.62 -23.84
C PRO A 293 6.58 1.44 -23.30
N ASN A 294 7.60 1.68 -22.47
CA ASN A 294 8.45 0.64 -21.90
C ASN A 294 8.17 0.42 -20.40
N SER A 295 7.04 0.93 -19.91
CA SER A 295 6.64 0.84 -18.51
C SER A 295 5.25 0.22 -18.39
N PRO A 296 5.02 -1.01 -18.88
CA PRO A 296 3.76 -1.68 -18.62
C PRO A 296 3.63 -2.02 -17.13
N GLU A 297 2.40 -2.10 -16.62
CA GLU A 297 2.06 -2.44 -15.22
C GLU A 297 2.95 -3.54 -14.59
N PRO A 298 3.23 -4.69 -15.26
CA PRO A 298 4.04 -5.76 -14.67
C PRO A 298 5.45 -5.33 -14.23
N VAL A 299 6.01 -4.28 -14.82
CA VAL A 299 7.31 -3.74 -14.40
C VAL A 299 7.24 -3.25 -12.94
N GLY A 300 6.14 -2.59 -12.57
CA GLY A 300 5.89 -2.12 -11.20
C GLY A 300 5.51 -3.25 -10.26
N ASP A 301 4.69 -4.20 -10.73
CA ASP A 301 4.21 -5.31 -9.90
C ASP A 301 5.31 -6.25 -9.39
N TYR A 302 6.40 -6.36 -10.15
CA TYR A 302 7.42 -7.37 -9.89
C TYR A 302 8.79 -6.81 -9.55
N PHE A 303 9.27 -5.76 -10.23
CA PHE A 303 10.72 -5.54 -10.33
C PHE A 303 11.21 -4.12 -10.08
N ALA A 304 10.46 -3.08 -10.46
CA ALA A 304 10.99 -1.72 -10.50
C ALA A 304 11.26 -1.09 -9.12
N GLY A 305 10.56 -1.55 -8.08
CA GLY A 305 10.75 -1.13 -6.70
C GLY A 305 9.56 -0.44 -6.01
N PRO A 306 8.77 0.43 -6.68
CA PRO A 306 7.53 0.95 -6.12
C PRO A 306 6.54 -0.15 -5.71
N ASN A 307 5.69 0.13 -4.73
CA ASN A 307 4.80 -0.87 -4.16
C ASN A 307 3.56 -1.12 -5.03
N HIS A 308 3.20 -2.39 -5.21
CA HIS A 308 1.98 -2.78 -5.94
C HIS A 308 0.73 -2.95 -5.05
N THR A 309 0.86 -2.75 -3.73
CA THR A 309 -0.31 -2.73 -2.85
C THR A 309 -0.88 -1.32 -2.89
N LEU A 310 -1.80 -1.11 -3.84
CA LEU A 310 -2.23 0.21 -4.25
C LEU A 310 -3.67 0.53 -3.81
N PRO A 311 -4.02 1.82 -3.76
CA PRO A 311 -5.39 2.25 -3.55
C PRO A 311 -6.26 1.95 -4.78
N THR A 312 -7.34 1.19 -4.57
CA THR A 312 -8.28 0.74 -5.61
C THR A 312 -9.60 1.50 -5.56
N SER A 313 -10.43 1.36 -6.60
CA SER A 313 -11.82 1.84 -6.63
C SER A 313 -11.94 3.35 -6.36
N GLY A 314 -11.05 4.14 -6.94
CA GLY A 314 -11.01 5.60 -6.79
C GLY A 314 -10.45 6.10 -5.45
N SER A 315 -9.98 5.21 -4.56
CA SER A 315 -9.39 5.62 -3.28
C SER A 315 -8.05 6.36 -3.44
N ALA A 316 -7.43 6.34 -4.63
CA ALA A 316 -6.25 7.15 -4.92
C ALA A 316 -6.49 8.67 -4.78
N LYS A 317 -7.76 9.11 -4.64
CA LYS A 317 -8.11 10.50 -4.26
C LYS A 317 -7.68 10.87 -2.82
N PHE A 318 -7.47 9.91 -1.94
CA PHE A 318 -7.17 10.15 -0.52
C PHE A 318 -6.25 9.12 0.15
N SER A 319 -5.87 8.07 -0.57
CA SER A 319 -4.98 7.00 -0.10
C SER A 319 -3.74 6.91 -0.98
N SER A 320 -2.66 6.38 -0.40
CA SER A 320 -1.38 6.21 -1.06
C SER A 320 -1.08 4.71 -1.27
N PRO A 321 -0.14 4.38 -2.17
CA PRO A 321 0.52 3.07 -2.18
C PRO A 321 1.05 2.71 -0.79
N LEU A 322 1.01 1.43 -0.45
CA LEU A 322 1.68 0.93 0.76
C LEU A 322 3.16 1.33 0.72
N GLY A 323 3.67 1.88 1.81
CA GLY A 323 5.07 2.27 1.91
C GLY A 323 5.58 2.30 3.35
N VAL A 324 6.80 2.78 3.55
CA VAL A 324 7.43 2.85 4.89
C VAL A 324 6.57 3.60 5.90
N GLN A 325 5.85 4.63 5.45
CA GLN A 325 4.99 5.46 6.28
C GLN A 325 3.84 4.68 6.92
N ASP A 326 3.38 3.60 6.29
CA ASP A 326 2.33 2.74 6.84
C ASP A 326 2.80 1.96 8.07
N PHE A 327 4.11 1.79 8.24
CA PHE A 327 4.69 1.00 9.31
C PHE A 327 5.29 1.84 10.42
N VAL A 328 5.12 3.16 10.38
CA VAL A 328 5.56 4.09 11.42
C VAL A 328 4.41 4.91 11.99
N LYS A 329 4.62 5.45 13.19
CA LYS A 329 3.76 6.40 13.88
C LYS A 329 4.56 7.63 14.27
N THR A 330 3.96 8.82 14.16
CA THR A 330 4.57 10.09 14.57
C THR A 330 3.95 10.58 15.88
N SER A 331 4.78 10.93 16.86
CA SER A 331 4.35 11.57 18.12
C SER A 331 4.82 13.02 18.17
N SER A 332 3.93 13.97 18.46
CA SER A 332 4.32 15.36 18.71
C SER A 332 5.16 15.47 19.97
N VAL A 333 6.28 16.19 19.88
CA VAL A 333 7.16 16.49 21.01
C VAL A 333 7.01 17.95 21.37
N ILE A 334 6.67 18.22 22.63
CA ILE A 334 6.48 19.58 23.15
C ILE A 334 7.22 19.69 24.49
N SER A 335 8.25 20.52 24.53
CA SER A 335 8.93 20.93 25.75
C SER A 335 8.92 22.45 25.83
N TYR A 336 8.13 23.00 26.75
CA TYR A 336 7.90 24.44 26.84
C TYR A 336 8.82 25.10 27.85
N SER A 337 9.48 26.19 27.46
CA SER A 337 10.31 26.92 28.42
C SER A 337 9.49 27.71 29.44
N PRO A 338 10.02 27.90 30.66
CA PRO A 338 9.40 28.78 31.66
C PRO A 338 9.09 30.18 31.13
N GLU A 339 10.00 30.76 30.36
CA GLU A 339 9.90 32.11 29.82
C GLU A 339 8.75 32.21 28.82
N ARG A 340 8.63 31.23 27.92
CA ARG A 340 7.55 31.18 26.95
C ARG A 340 6.20 30.92 27.61
N LEU A 341 6.17 30.07 28.64
CA LEU A 341 4.96 29.84 29.45
C LEU A 341 4.48 31.12 30.13
N VAL A 342 5.39 31.90 30.73
CA VAL A 342 5.04 33.18 31.35
C VAL A 342 4.50 34.18 30.32
N ARG A 343 5.10 34.25 29.14
CA ARG A 343 4.67 35.17 28.07
C ARG A 343 3.28 34.86 27.52
N GLN A 344 2.90 33.58 27.48
CA GLN A 344 1.67 33.15 26.81
C GLN A 344 0.59 32.60 27.75
N GLY A 345 0.91 32.33 29.01
CA GLY A 345 0.05 31.61 29.94
C GLY A 345 -1.33 32.23 30.12
N GLU A 346 -1.43 33.55 30.27
CA GLU A 346 -2.72 34.25 30.38
C GLU A 346 -3.62 34.07 29.15
N LYS A 347 -3.03 33.99 27.95
CA LYS A 347 -3.79 33.73 26.71
C LYS A 347 -4.32 32.29 26.70
N ILE A 348 -3.50 31.33 27.12
CA ILE A 348 -3.87 29.91 27.20
C ILE A 348 -4.98 29.72 28.25
N ILE A 349 -4.87 30.39 29.40
CA ILE A 349 -5.89 30.42 30.45
C ILE A 349 -7.21 30.95 29.88
N ARG A 350 -7.18 32.09 29.20
CA ARG A 350 -8.41 32.68 28.63
C ARG A 350 -9.08 31.74 27.64
N PHE A 351 -8.29 31.09 26.79
CA PHE A 351 -8.81 30.11 25.82
C PHE A 351 -9.51 28.94 26.54
N ALA A 352 -8.83 28.35 27.53
CA ALA A 352 -9.40 27.26 28.32
C ALA A 352 -10.66 27.67 29.10
N GLU A 353 -10.74 28.90 29.62
CA GLU A 353 -11.94 29.40 30.31
C GLU A 353 -13.11 29.65 29.35
N GLU A 354 -12.85 30.12 28.13
CA GLU A 354 -13.88 30.28 27.08
C GLU A 354 -14.47 28.93 26.67
N GLU A 355 -13.64 27.89 26.62
CA GLU A 355 -14.06 26.51 26.41
C GLU A 355 -14.64 25.84 27.67
N GLN A 356 -14.75 26.58 28.78
CA GLN A 356 -15.24 26.08 30.08
C GLN A 356 -14.40 24.92 30.67
N LEU A 357 -13.14 24.80 30.25
CA LEU A 357 -12.16 23.81 30.71
C LEU A 357 -11.32 24.35 31.88
N PHE A 358 -11.97 24.65 33.01
CA PHE A 358 -11.31 25.33 34.14
C PHE A 358 -10.10 24.58 34.71
N ALA A 359 -10.10 23.24 34.69
CA ALA A 359 -8.93 22.45 35.13
C ALA A 359 -7.70 22.66 34.21
N HIS A 360 -7.90 22.88 32.90
CA HIS A 360 -6.82 23.21 31.98
C HIS A 360 -6.24 24.60 32.29
N ALA A 361 -7.11 25.58 32.54
CA ALA A 361 -6.69 26.91 32.98
C ALA A 361 -5.88 26.87 34.29
N GLU A 362 -6.36 26.13 35.29
CA GLU A 362 -5.66 26.00 36.58
C GLU A 362 -4.28 25.33 36.44
N ALA A 363 -4.11 24.37 35.52
CA ALA A 363 -2.82 23.75 35.24
C ALA A 363 -1.75 24.77 34.79
N ILE A 364 -2.15 25.83 34.09
CA ILE A 364 -1.26 26.93 33.71
C ILE A 364 -1.06 27.90 34.89
N LYS A 365 -2.14 28.33 35.56
CA LYS A 365 -2.10 29.28 36.67
C LYS A 365 -1.14 28.84 37.78
N VAL A 366 -1.15 27.56 38.17
CA VAL A 366 -0.24 27.05 39.23
C VAL A 366 1.24 27.18 38.82
N ARG A 367 1.57 26.99 37.54
CA ARG A 367 2.93 27.12 37.02
C ARG A 367 3.35 28.60 36.95
N LEU A 368 2.46 29.50 36.54
CA LEU A 368 2.71 30.94 36.56
C LEU A 368 2.98 31.45 37.99
N LYS A 369 2.16 31.05 38.97
CA LYS A 369 2.37 31.40 40.39
C LYS A 369 3.74 30.96 40.90
N LYS A 370 4.16 29.72 40.58
CA LYS A 370 5.49 29.20 40.97
C LYS A 370 6.64 30.01 40.36
N GLN A 371 6.55 30.36 39.08
CA GLN A 371 7.58 31.18 38.40
C GLN A 371 7.66 32.61 38.96
N GLN A 372 6.51 33.19 39.34
CA GLN A 372 6.48 34.50 40.00
C GLN A 372 7.09 34.45 41.41
N ALA A 373 6.88 33.37 42.16
CA ALA A 373 7.51 33.17 43.46
C ALA A 373 9.04 33.00 43.34
N ALA A 374 9.51 32.26 42.33
CA ALA A 374 10.93 32.04 42.08
C ALA A 374 11.70 33.32 41.66
N LYS A 375 11.03 34.31 41.06
CA LYS A 375 11.62 35.61 40.71
C LYS A 375 11.69 36.61 41.88
N LYS A 376 11.03 36.32 43.00
CA LYS A 376 10.99 37.19 44.20
C LYS A 376 12.01 36.80 45.28
N LEU A 377 12.59 35.60 45.17
CA LEU A 377 13.77 35.13 45.91
C LEU A 377 15.01 35.50 45.11
#